data_AF-A0A1J0LW19-F1
#
_entry.id   AF-A0A1J0LW19-F1
#
_cell.length_a   1.000
_cell.length_b   1.000
_cell.length_c   1.000
_cell.angle_alpha   90.00
_cell.angle_beta   90.00
_cell.angle_gamma   90.00
#
_symmetry.space_group_name_H-M   'P 1'
#
loop_
_entity.id
_entity.type
_entity.pdbx_description
1 polymer ?
#
loop_
_entity_poly.entity_id
_entity_poly.type
_entity_poly.pdbx_seq_one_letter_code
_entity_poly.pdbx_strand_id
1 'polypeptide(L)'
;MRRLGALLGLLGGLALAQIARPPEGFPKALGPLPPGAQVEVETQNNRLLAVRYQGPENAAFLGRLLDRATGLPFSEAFLTWYKENAPGLKGRTLTLNLEGAFLLELAFSEPFRARLAPRRVEALALNQDRLVLGEKGPMLRIFSDFQCPYCQRLAREVLPSLKARAAQGELRISYRHFPLTEIHPEALPAALASDHGPGRTLPGAQPL
;
A
#
# COMPACT_ATOMS: atom_id res chain seq x y z
N MET A 1 -4.95 -44.80 -16.30
CA MET A 1 -5.70 -43.57 -15.95
C MET A 1 -5.55 -43.30 -14.45
N ARG A 2 -4.53 -42.52 -14.04
CA ARG A 2 -4.33 -42.11 -12.64
C ARG A 2 -4.55 -40.61 -12.57
N ARG A 3 -5.46 -40.19 -11.69
CA ARG A 3 -5.93 -38.82 -11.50
C ARG A 3 -4.79 -37.95 -10.98
N LEU A 4 -4.19 -37.12 -11.85
CA LEU A 4 -3.47 -35.91 -11.44
C LEU A 4 -4.53 -34.85 -11.14
N GLY A 5 -4.85 -34.67 -9.87
CA GLY A 5 -5.74 -33.62 -9.41
C GLY A 5 -5.30 -33.17 -8.02
N ALA A 6 -5.21 -31.85 -7.84
CA ALA A 6 -4.92 -31.15 -6.60
C ALA A 6 -3.44 -31.07 -6.17
N LEU A 7 -2.66 -30.28 -6.93
CA LEU A 7 -1.49 -29.57 -6.41
C LEU A 7 -1.38 -28.16 -6.98
N LEU A 8 -2.55 -27.53 -7.20
CA LEU A 8 -2.68 -26.15 -7.67
C LEU A 8 -3.20 -25.21 -6.55
N GLY A 9 -2.86 -25.50 -5.30
CA GLY A 9 -3.29 -24.72 -4.13
C GLY A 9 -2.19 -23.91 -3.44
N LEU A 10 -0.92 -24.10 -3.82
CA LEU A 10 0.25 -23.61 -3.06
C LEU A 10 1.09 -22.56 -3.79
N LEU A 11 0.62 -22.04 -4.94
CA LEU A 11 1.29 -20.96 -5.69
C LEU A 11 0.46 -19.67 -5.74
N GLY A 12 -0.31 -19.40 -4.68
CA GLY A 12 -0.92 -18.09 -4.43
C GLY A 12 0.08 -17.01 -3.98
N GLY A 13 1.38 -17.27 -4.13
CA GLY A 13 2.48 -16.33 -3.94
C GLY A 13 2.61 -15.38 -5.13
N LEU A 14 1.60 -14.54 -5.32
CA LEU A 14 1.75 -13.29 -6.06
C LEU A 14 1.28 -12.19 -5.11
N ALA A 15 2.22 -11.36 -4.69
CA ALA A 15 2.04 -10.18 -3.86
C ALA A 15 0.66 -9.51 -4.04
N LEU A 16 -0.29 -9.81 -3.14
CA LEU A 16 -1.50 -9.01 -2.95
C LEU A 16 -1.22 -7.96 -1.88
N ALA A 17 -0.17 -7.16 -2.12
CA ALA A 17 0.01 -5.89 -1.44
C ALA A 17 -1.11 -4.96 -1.94
N GLN A 18 -2.20 -4.90 -1.19
CA GLN A 18 -3.08 -3.74 -0.92
C GLN A 18 -4.38 -4.31 -0.32
N ILE A 19 -4.27 -4.69 0.95
CA ILE A 19 -5.34 -4.98 1.90
C ILE A 19 -6.39 -5.97 1.36
N ALA A 20 -5.98 -7.24 1.40
CA ALA A 20 -6.77 -8.43 1.66
C ALA A 20 -8.24 -8.43 1.18
N ARG A 21 -8.44 -8.66 -0.13
CA ARG A 21 -9.70 -9.14 -0.72
C ARG A 21 -10.89 -8.15 -0.61
N PRO A 22 -12.02 -8.39 -1.32
CA PRO A 22 -13.22 -7.57 -1.17
C PRO A 22 -13.68 -7.51 0.30
N PRO A 23 -14.07 -6.33 0.80
CA PRO A 23 -14.32 -6.10 2.23
C PRO A 23 -15.44 -6.98 2.80
N GLU A 24 -16.34 -7.48 1.95
CA GLU A 24 -17.50 -8.29 2.33
C GLU A 24 -17.09 -9.66 2.90
N GLY A 25 -15.93 -10.19 2.46
CA GLY A 25 -15.40 -11.46 2.96
C GLY A 25 -14.63 -11.35 4.27
N PHE A 26 -14.28 -10.14 4.68
CA PHE A 26 -13.36 -9.91 5.81
C PHE A 26 -13.95 -10.28 7.17
N PRO A 27 -15.20 -9.93 7.53
CA PRO A 27 -15.80 -10.34 8.81
C PRO A 27 -15.83 -11.87 8.98
N LYS A 28 -16.13 -12.60 7.91
CA LYS A 28 -16.10 -14.07 7.91
C LYS A 28 -14.68 -14.62 8.10
N ALA A 29 -13.68 -13.95 7.51
CA ALA A 29 -12.28 -14.36 7.61
C ALA A 29 -11.68 -14.11 9.00
N LEU A 30 -12.18 -13.12 9.76
CA LEU A 30 -11.79 -12.86 11.15
C LEU A 30 -12.26 -13.97 12.12
N GLY A 31 -13.36 -14.64 11.80
CA GLY A 31 -13.97 -15.64 12.68
C GLY A 31 -14.64 -15.01 13.91
N PRO A 32 -14.84 -15.77 15.01
CA PRO A 32 -15.60 -15.29 16.16
C PRO A 32 -14.88 -14.15 16.88
N LEU A 33 -15.64 -13.12 17.23
CA LEU A 33 -15.19 -11.97 18.03
C LEU A 33 -15.21 -12.31 19.53
N PRO A 34 -14.32 -11.72 20.35
CA PRO A 34 -14.45 -11.77 21.80
C PRO A 34 -15.80 -11.22 22.27
N PRO A 35 -16.39 -11.76 23.37
CA PRO A 35 -17.63 -11.22 23.92
C PRO A 35 -17.52 -9.73 24.23
N GLY A 36 -18.51 -8.93 23.80
CA GLY A 36 -18.51 -7.47 23.97
C GLY A 36 -17.56 -6.71 23.04
N ALA A 37 -16.89 -7.38 22.11
CA ALA A 37 -16.07 -6.72 21.10
C ALA A 37 -16.88 -6.22 19.91
N GLN A 38 -16.41 -5.13 19.33
CA GLN A 38 -16.89 -4.54 18.10
C GLN A 38 -15.72 -4.38 17.14
N VAL A 39 -15.96 -4.68 15.86
CA VAL A 39 -15.00 -4.48 14.78
C VAL A 39 -15.65 -3.62 13.71
N GLU A 40 -14.98 -2.53 13.36
CA GLU A 40 -15.37 -1.64 12.28
C GLU A 40 -14.33 -1.70 11.16
N VAL A 41 -14.83 -1.62 9.93
CA VAL A 41 -14.02 -1.73 8.72
C VAL A 41 -14.17 -0.44 7.93
N GLU A 42 -13.06 0.26 7.71
CA GLU A 42 -13.00 1.39 6.78
C GLU A 42 -12.69 0.85 5.39
N THR A 43 -13.42 1.29 4.36
CA THR A 43 -13.18 0.88 2.97
C THR A 43 -12.95 2.08 2.07
N GLN A 44 -12.16 1.89 1.02
CA GLN A 44 -11.96 2.88 -0.04
C GLN A 44 -11.81 2.16 -1.37
N ASN A 45 -12.59 2.56 -2.38
CA ASN A 45 -12.58 1.93 -3.71
C ASN A 45 -12.74 0.40 -3.67
N ASN A 46 -13.68 -0.07 -2.85
CA ASN A 46 -13.96 -1.50 -2.61
C ASN A 46 -12.76 -2.31 -2.09
N ARG A 47 -11.84 -1.66 -1.37
CA ARG A 47 -10.73 -2.28 -0.65
C ARG A 47 -10.82 -1.93 0.82
N LEU A 48 -10.44 -2.88 1.68
CA LEU A 48 -10.24 -2.63 3.10
C LEU A 48 -9.15 -1.56 3.25
N LEU A 49 -9.36 -0.54 4.07
CA LEU A 49 -8.42 0.57 4.29
C LEU A 49 -7.93 0.58 5.74
N ALA A 50 -8.80 0.28 6.68
CA ALA A 50 -8.42 0.12 8.07
C ALA A 50 -9.39 -0.81 8.78
N VAL A 51 -8.92 -1.41 9.86
CA VAL A 51 -9.74 -2.20 10.79
C VAL A 51 -9.61 -1.56 12.16
N ARG A 52 -10.74 -1.26 12.78
CA ARG A 52 -10.81 -0.80 14.17
C ARG A 52 -11.42 -1.89 15.02
N TYR A 53 -10.85 -2.11 16.19
CA TYR A 53 -11.34 -3.01 17.21
C TYR A 53 -11.57 -2.22 18.49
N GLN A 54 -12.70 -2.48 19.15
CA GLN A 54 -13.01 -1.96 20.48
C GLN A 54 -13.62 -3.10 21.30
N GLY A 55 -13.11 -3.36 22.50
CA GLY A 55 -13.61 -4.47 23.31
C GLY A 55 -12.68 -4.85 24.46
N PRO A 56 -12.78 -6.08 24.98
CA PRO A 56 -11.81 -6.58 25.95
C PRO A 56 -10.43 -6.76 25.31
N GLU A 57 -9.38 -6.64 26.11
CA GLU A 57 -8.02 -6.97 25.67
C GLU A 57 -7.93 -8.47 25.30
N ASN A 58 -7.51 -8.79 24.07
CA ASN A 58 -7.40 -10.18 23.60
C ASN A 58 -6.27 -10.34 22.58
N ALA A 59 -5.07 -10.72 23.06
CA ALA A 59 -3.88 -10.84 22.23
C ALA A 59 -4.02 -11.86 21.09
N ALA A 60 -4.67 -13.00 21.34
CA ALA A 60 -4.89 -14.05 20.33
C ALA A 60 -5.79 -13.57 19.19
N PHE A 61 -6.85 -12.81 19.52
CA PHE A 61 -7.70 -12.17 18.52
C PHE A 61 -6.93 -11.10 17.73
N LEU A 62 -6.14 -10.26 18.41
CA LEU A 62 -5.34 -9.24 17.73
C LEU A 62 -4.33 -9.86 16.76
N GLY A 63 -3.61 -10.92 17.14
CA GLY A 63 -2.71 -11.63 16.24
C GLY A 63 -3.44 -12.12 14.98
N ARG A 64 -4.61 -12.74 15.14
CA ARG A 64 -5.45 -13.16 14.00
C ARG A 64 -5.91 -11.98 13.15
N LEU A 65 -6.32 -10.87 13.78
CA LEU A 65 -6.73 -9.66 13.08
C LEU A 65 -5.59 -9.12 12.21
N LEU A 66 -4.35 -9.12 12.71
CA LEU A 66 -3.17 -8.75 11.93
C LEU A 66 -3.05 -9.63 10.68
N ASP A 67 -3.00 -10.95 10.85
CA ASP A 67 -2.81 -11.87 9.71
C ASP A 67 -3.91 -11.75 8.65
N ARG A 68 -5.16 -11.61 9.08
CA ARG A 68 -6.29 -11.56 8.16
C ARG A 68 -6.42 -10.23 7.45
N ALA A 69 -6.06 -9.13 8.09
CA ALA A 69 -6.16 -7.80 7.51
C ALA A 69 -4.96 -7.45 6.61
N THR A 70 -3.75 -7.92 6.97
CA THR A 70 -2.54 -7.66 6.17
C THR A 70 -2.28 -8.73 5.11
N GLY A 71 -2.72 -9.97 5.36
CA GLY A 71 -2.33 -11.13 4.56
C GLY A 71 -0.90 -11.61 4.83
N LEU A 72 -0.26 -11.12 5.89
CA LEU A 72 1.12 -11.42 6.29
C LEU A 72 1.13 -12.08 7.67
N PRO A 73 2.07 -12.99 7.97
CA PRO A 73 2.10 -13.78 9.21
C PRO A 73 2.67 -12.98 10.41
N PHE A 74 2.00 -11.90 10.80
CA PHE A 74 2.42 -11.05 11.91
C PHE A 74 2.05 -11.59 13.29
N SER A 75 1.09 -12.52 13.38
CA SER A 75 0.55 -13.00 14.65
C SER A 75 1.59 -13.57 15.60
N GLU A 76 2.50 -14.41 15.11
CA GLU A 76 3.52 -15.07 15.94
C GLU A 76 4.49 -14.05 16.57
N ALA A 77 5.03 -13.15 15.76
CA ALA A 77 5.92 -12.09 16.21
C ALA A 77 5.20 -11.15 17.19
N PHE A 78 3.96 -10.77 16.88
CA PHE A 78 3.15 -9.92 17.75
C PHE A 78 2.87 -10.58 19.11
N LEU A 79 2.44 -11.84 19.13
CA LEU A 79 2.13 -12.56 20.37
C LEU A 79 3.35 -12.72 21.27
N THR A 80 4.52 -12.99 20.66
CA THR A 80 5.80 -13.07 21.38
C THR A 80 6.13 -11.74 22.03
N TRP A 81 6.13 -10.65 21.25
CA TRP A 81 6.34 -9.30 21.74
C TRP A 81 5.33 -8.92 22.84
N TYR A 82 4.06 -9.24 22.64
CA TYR A 82 2.98 -8.91 23.58
C TYR A 82 3.22 -9.55 24.94
N LYS A 83 3.57 -10.85 24.96
CA LYS A 83 3.81 -11.60 26.20
C LYS A 83 4.91 -10.98 27.05
N GLU A 84 5.96 -10.48 26.42
CA GLU A 84 7.11 -9.85 27.09
C GLU A 84 6.78 -8.46 27.63
N ASN A 85 5.90 -7.72 26.94
CA ASN A 85 5.66 -6.31 27.22
C ASN A 85 4.38 -6.03 28.00
N ALA A 86 3.40 -6.95 28.01
CA ALA A 86 2.06 -6.78 28.58
C ALA A 86 2.01 -6.13 29.98
N PRO A 87 2.88 -6.50 30.96
CA PRO A 87 2.84 -5.89 32.29
C PRO A 87 3.01 -4.36 32.28
N GLY A 88 3.76 -3.83 31.32
CA GLY A 88 4.07 -2.40 31.22
C GLY A 88 3.12 -1.60 30.33
N LEU A 89 2.13 -2.23 29.68
CA LEU A 89 1.29 -1.57 28.68
C LEU A 89 0.01 -0.96 29.25
N LYS A 90 -0.40 -1.34 30.47
CA LYS A 90 -1.65 -0.85 31.07
C LYS A 90 -1.73 0.68 31.07
N GLY A 91 -2.84 1.21 30.55
CA GLY A 91 -3.10 2.65 30.46
C GLY A 91 -2.29 3.38 29.40
N ARG A 92 -1.49 2.69 28.56
CA ARG A 92 -0.67 3.30 27.53
C ARG A 92 -1.36 3.28 26.16
N THR A 93 -0.94 4.22 25.32
CA THR A 93 -1.21 4.19 23.88
C THR A 93 0.12 4.05 23.15
N LEU A 94 0.18 3.19 22.16
CA LEU A 94 1.37 2.99 21.33
C LEU A 94 1.01 2.73 19.88
N THR A 95 1.96 3.03 19.00
CA THR A 95 1.87 2.76 17.57
C THR A 95 3.05 1.88 17.19
N LEU A 96 2.76 0.66 16.75
CA LEU A 96 3.75 -0.26 16.21
C LEU A 96 3.82 -0.11 14.69
N ASN A 97 5.05 -0.08 14.17
CA ASN A 97 5.30 -0.14 12.74
C ASN A 97 5.53 -1.59 12.33
N LEU A 98 4.67 -2.12 11.46
CA LEU A 98 4.75 -3.49 10.96
C LEU A 98 5.41 -3.48 9.58
N GLU A 99 6.70 -3.82 9.55
CA GLU A 99 7.53 -3.91 8.34
C GLU A 99 7.49 -2.67 7.42
N GLY A 100 7.26 -1.47 7.97
CA GLY A 100 7.18 -0.23 7.20
C GLY A 100 5.88 -0.04 6.40
N ALA A 101 5.06 -1.08 6.30
CA ALA A 101 3.86 -1.12 5.46
C ALA A 101 2.57 -0.80 6.21
N PHE A 102 2.47 -1.19 7.49
CA PHE A 102 1.28 -0.98 8.31
C PHE A 102 1.60 -0.31 9.64
N LEU A 103 0.62 0.41 10.17
CA LEU A 103 0.62 0.96 11.51
C LEU A 103 -0.43 0.24 12.34
N LEU A 104 -0.03 -0.30 13.48
CA LEU A 104 -0.89 -0.87 14.50
C LEU A 104 -0.92 0.08 15.70
N GLU A 105 -1.99 0.83 15.83
CA GLU A 105 -2.27 1.68 16.98
C GLU A 105 -2.99 0.85 18.04
N LEU A 106 -2.50 0.86 19.27
CA LEU A 106 -3.08 0.12 20.41
C LEU A 106 -3.28 1.09 21.57
N ALA A 107 -4.48 1.10 22.15
CA ALA A 107 -4.80 1.83 23.37
C ALA A 107 -5.25 0.82 24.43
N PHE A 108 -4.42 0.67 25.46
CA PHE A 108 -4.64 -0.22 26.62
C PHE A 108 -5.53 0.48 27.66
N SER A 109 -6.66 1.01 27.19
CA SER A 109 -7.73 1.62 27.98
C SER A 109 -8.84 0.60 28.27
N GLU A 110 -9.86 0.99 29.04
CA GLU A 110 -11.11 0.26 29.15
C GLU A 110 -12.25 1.08 28.50
N PRO A 111 -12.83 0.64 27.37
CA PRO A 111 -12.48 -0.56 26.61
C PRO A 111 -11.14 -0.43 25.87
N PHE A 112 -10.52 -1.58 25.58
CA PHE A 112 -9.29 -1.65 24.79
C PHE A 112 -9.61 -1.29 23.35
N ARG A 113 -8.71 -0.55 22.69
CA ARG A 113 -8.87 -0.17 21.29
C ARG A 113 -7.65 -0.57 20.47
N ALA A 114 -7.87 -1.06 19.26
CA ALA A 114 -6.82 -1.24 18.27
C ALA A 114 -7.25 -0.67 16.93
N ARG A 115 -6.31 -0.14 16.17
CA ARG A 115 -6.50 0.27 14.78
C ARG A 115 -5.34 -0.20 13.93
N LEU A 116 -5.63 -0.96 12.90
CA LEU A 116 -4.67 -1.40 11.91
C LEU A 116 -4.96 -0.72 10.58
N ALA A 117 -3.96 -0.07 10.00
CA ALA A 117 -4.08 0.62 8.72
C ALA A 117 -2.74 0.57 7.95
N PRO A 118 -2.75 0.69 6.62
CA PRO A 118 -1.52 0.89 5.87
C PRO A 118 -0.90 2.21 6.27
N ARG A 119 0.43 2.29 6.19
CA ARG A 119 1.13 3.56 6.33
C ARG A 119 0.70 4.48 5.19
N ARG A 120 0.09 5.60 5.55
CA ARG A 120 -0.27 6.64 4.56
C ARG A 120 0.98 7.47 4.26
N VAL A 121 1.27 7.61 2.98
CA VAL A 121 2.22 8.62 2.49
C VAL A 121 1.41 9.83 2.10
N GLU A 122 1.67 10.96 2.74
CA GLU A 122 1.01 12.21 2.38
C GLU A 122 1.36 12.58 0.95
N ALA A 123 0.36 13.02 0.17
CA ALA A 123 0.58 13.39 -1.22
C ALA A 123 1.63 14.50 -1.37
N LEU A 124 1.74 15.40 -0.39
CA LEU A 124 2.75 16.45 -0.32
C LEU A 124 4.19 15.91 -0.26
N ALA A 125 4.40 14.73 0.34
CA ALA A 125 5.72 14.10 0.41
C ALA A 125 6.24 13.63 -0.97
N LEU A 126 5.37 13.55 -1.98
CA LEU A 126 5.74 13.11 -3.33
C LEU A 126 6.15 14.27 -4.26
N ASN A 127 6.33 15.48 -3.74
CA ASN A 127 6.50 16.73 -4.52
C ASN A 127 5.31 17.01 -5.47
N GLN A 128 5.22 18.23 -5.98
CA GLN A 128 4.16 18.60 -6.92
C GLN A 128 4.15 17.69 -8.16
N ASP A 129 2.95 17.30 -8.59
CA ASP A 129 2.75 16.49 -9.80
C ASP A 129 3.17 17.30 -11.03
N ARG A 130 4.07 16.73 -11.84
CA ARG A 130 4.53 17.28 -13.11
C ARG A 130 4.08 16.37 -14.25
N LEU A 131 4.10 16.90 -15.47
CA LEU A 131 3.69 16.17 -16.69
C LEU A 131 2.31 15.51 -16.53
N VAL A 132 1.32 16.32 -16.11
CA VAL A 132 -0.03 15.84 -15.83
C VAL A 132 -0.87 15.81 -17.09
N LEU A 133 -1.53 14.68 -17.35
CA LEU A 133 -2.55 14.52 -18.38
C LEU A 133 -3.91 14.28 -17.74
N GLY A 134 -4.96 14.84 -18.33
CA GLY A 134 -6.33 14.79 -17.80
C GLY A 134 -6.58 15.81 -16.68
N GLU A 135 -7.83 16.26 -16.57
CA GLU A 135 -8.23 17.28 -15.60
C GLU A 135 -9.04 16.72 -14.42
N LYS A 136 -9.70 15.58 -14.62
CA LYS A 136 -10.66 14.98 -13.68
C LYS A 136 -10.34 13.52 -13.42
N GLY A 137 -10.87 13.01 -12.31
CA GLY A 137 -10.71 11.61 -11.91
C GLY A 137 -9.52 11.33 -10.98
N PRO A 138 -9.38 10.06 -10.56
CA PRO A 138 -8.28 9.60 -9.71
C PRO A 138 -6.91 9.85 -10.36
N MET A 139 -5.91 10.14 -9.54
CA MET A 139 -4.53 10.35 -9.98
C MET A 139 -3.76 9.02 -10.04
N LEU A 140 -3.21 8.69 -11.21
CA LEU A 140 -2.26 7.61 -11.45
C LEU A 140 -0.86 8.21 -11.62
N ARG A 141 0.07 7.88 -10.72
CA ARG A 141 1.47 8.29 -10.81
C ARG A 141 2.30 7.17 -11.39
N ILE A 142 3.03 7.47 -12.46
CA ILE A 142 3.90 6.51 -13.16
C ILE A 142 5.34 6.93 -12.93
N PHE A 143 6.11 6.08 -12.25
CA PHE A 143 7.56 6.22 -12.12
C PHE A 143 8.22 5.40 -13.22
N SER A 144 9.14 6.02 -13.96
CA SER A 144 9.68 5.41 -15.16
C SER A 144 11.13 5.78 -15.41
N ASP A 145 11.85 4.81 -15.98
CA ASP A 145 13.25 4.89 -16.36
C ASP A 145 13.37 4.60 -17.86
N PHE A 146 14.13 5.43 -18.58
CA PHE A 146 14.30 5.33 -20.03
C PHE A 146 15.01 4.04 -20.50
N GLN A 147 15.90 3.48 -19.69
CA GLN A 147 16.63 2.25 -20.00
C GLN A 147 15.93 0.99 -19.48
N CYS A 148 14.93 1.11 -18.60
CA CYS A 148 14.22 -0.04 -18.08
C CYS A 148 13.32 -0.70 -19.18
N PRO A 149 13.54 -1.97 -19.53
CA PRO A 149 12.76 -2.63 -20.60
C PRO A 149 11.27 -2.78 -20.24
N TYR A 150 10.93 -2.89 -18.96
CA TYR A 150 9.53 -2.94 -18.50
C TYR A 150 8.87 -1.57 -18.60
N CYS A 151 9.59 -0.49 -18.32
CA CYS A 151 9.11 0.88 -18.54
C CYS A 151 8.86 1.16 -20.03
N GLN A 152 9.74 0.68 -20.91
CA GLN A 152 9.53 0.77 -22.36
C GLN A 152 8.28 0.01 -22.81
N ARG A 153 8.06 -1.20 -22.27
CA ARG A 153 6.83 -1.97 -22.54
C ARG A 153 5.57 -1.23 -22.09
N LEU A 154 5.57 -0.71 -20.85
CA LEU A 154 4.48 0.12 -20.34
C LEU A 154 4.19 1.31 -21.28
N ALA A 155 5.23 2.03 -21.71
CA ALA A 155 5.11 3.19 -22.57
C ALA A 155 4.51 2.85 -23.96
N ARG A 156 4.84 1.68 -24.51
CA ARG A 156 4.36 1.23 -25.83
C ARG A 156 2.96 0.63 -25.78
N GLU A 157 2.69 -0.20 -24.78
CA GLU A 157 1.50 -1.07 -24.78
C GLU A 157 0.35 -0.53 -23.92
N VAL A 158 0.65 0.14 -22.81
CA VAL A 158 -0.36 0.52 -21.80
C VAL A 158 -0.64 2.01 -21.80
N LEU A 159 0.42 2.83 -21.90
CA LEU A 159 0.32 4.28 -21.80
C LEU A 159 -0.62 4.92 -22.84
N PRO A 160 -0.71 4.47 -24.11
CA PRO A 160 -1.66 5.03 -25.07
C PRO A 160 -3.13 4.90 -24.63
N SER A 161 -3.51 3.74 -24.10
CA SER A 161 -4.86 3.49 -23.57
C SER A 161 -5.15 4.37 -22.35
N LEU A 162 -4.19 4.48 -21.42
CA LEU A 162 -4.33 5.35 -20.26
C LEU A 162 -4.50 6.82 -20.67
N LYS A 163 -3.73 7.30 -21.65
CA LYS A 163 -3.85 8.67 -22.19
C LYS A 163 -5.24 8.93 -22.79
N ALA A 164 -5.78 7.97 -23.56
CA ALA A 164 -7.13 8.09 -24.11
C ALA A 164 -8.20 8.21 -23.01
N ARG A 165 -8.10 7.39 -21.96
CA ARG A 165 -8.99 7.46 -20.79
C ARG A 165 -8.83 8.76 -19.99
N ALA A 166 -7.61 9.28 -19.90
CA ALA A 166 -7.37 10.58 -19.26
C ALA A 166 -8.01 11.73 -20.05
N ALA A 167 -7.99 11.68 -21.39
CA ALA A 167 -8.68 12.64 -22.24
C ALA A 167 -10.21 12.59 -22.10
N GLN A 168 -10.76 11.43 -21.73
CA GLN A 168 -12.18 11.24 -21.40
C GLN A 168 -12.53 11.67 -19.97
N GLY A 169 -11.56 12.12 -19.17
CA GLY A 169 -11.76 12.56 -17.79
C GLY A 169 -11.94 11.41 -16.79
N GLU A 170 -11.62 10.18 -17.17
CA GLU A 170 -11.72 9.01 -16.28
C GLU A 170 -10.60 8.97 -15.24
N LEU A 171 -9.44 9.55 -15.55
CA LEU A 171 -8.29 9.62 -14.64
C LEU A 171 -7.36 10.79 -15.00
N ARG A 172 -6.45 11.08 -14.07
CA ARG A 172 -5.30 11.95 -14.29
C ARG A 172 -4.03 11.12 -14.24
N ILE A 173 -3.06 11.42 -15.08
CA ILE A 173 -1.77 10.71 -15.13
C ILE A 173 -0.68 11.71 -14.83
N SER A 174 0.16 11.47 -13.82
CA SER A 174 1.42 12.20 -13.63
C SER A 174 2.58 11.27 -13.93
N TYR A 175 3.40 11.65 -14.90
CA TYR A 175 4.60 10.89 -15.27
C TYR A 175 5.83 11.47 -14.57
N ARG A 176 6.66 10.60 -13.98
CA ARG A 176 7.85 10.98 -13.21
C ARG A 176 9.05 10.15 -13.62
N HIS A 177 10.18 10.82 -13.80
CA HIS A 177 11.46 10.14 -13.99
C HIS A 177 11.91 9.51 -12.67
N PHE A 178 12.30 8.24 -12.74
CA PHE A 178 12.88 7.48 -11.63
C PHE A 178 14.12 6.73 -12.14
N PRO A 179 15.22 7.45 -12.44
CA PRO A 179 16.41 6.85 -13.01
C PRO A 179 17.08 5.94 -11.97
N LEU A 180 17.23 4.66 -12.31
CA LEU A 180 17.90 3.65 -11.49
C LEU A 180 19.40 3.70 -11.78
N THR A 181 20.05 4.78 -11.33
CA THR A 181 21.45 5.09 -11.65
C THR A 181 22.44 4.00 -11.27
N GLU A 182 22.07 3.10 -10.36
CA GLU A 182 22.86 1.96 -9.92
C GLU A 182 22.99 0.86 -10.98
N ILE A 183 22.02 0.77 -11.90
CA ILE A 183 21.95 -0.31 -12.91
C ILE A 183 21.71 0.20 -14.34
N HIS A 184 21.34 1.47 -14.50
CA HIS A 184 21.06 2.13 -15.78
C HIS A 184 21.90 3.40 -15.92
N PRO A 185 23.09 3.33 -16.56
CA PRO A 185 24.05 4.42 -16.59
C PRO A 185 23.55 5.68 -17.33
N GLU A 186 22.70 5.51 -18.34
CA GLU A 186 22.13 6.59 -19.16
C GLU A 186 20.74 7.03 -18.70
N ALA A 187 20.18 6.44 -17.63
CA ALA A 187 18.83 6.78 -17.18
C ALA A 187 18.70 8.23 -16.73
N LEU A 188 19.68 8.72 -15.95
CA LEU A 188 19.69 10.10 -15.46
C LEU A 188 19.96 11.11 -16.60
N PRO A 189 20.99 10.94 -17.46
CA PRO A 189 21.16 11.78 -18.65
C PRO A 189 19.92 11.85 -19.54
N ALA A 190 19.26 10.70 -19.80
CA ALA A 190 18.05 10.65 -20.60
C ALA A 190 16.86 11.37 -19.92
N ALA A 191 16.71 11.24 -18.60
CA ALA A 191 15.72 11.97 -17.82
C ALA A 191 15.90 13.49 -17.94
N LEU A 192 17.13 13.98 -17.75
CA LEU A 192 17.45 15.40 -17.89
C LEU A 192 17.20 15.89 -19.32
N ALA A 193 17.62 15.15 -20.34
CA ALA A 193 17.39 15.51 -21.73
C ALA A 193 15.89 15.61 -22.08
N SER A 194 15.07 14.71 -21.54
CA SER A 194 13.61 14.73 -21.73
C SER A 194 12.95 15.94 -21.07
N ASP A 195 13.38 16.32 -19.87
CA ASP A 195 12.84 17.48 -19.15
C ASP A 195 13.23 18.82 -19.82
N HIS A 196 14.39 18.86 -20.48
CA HIS A 196 14.95 20.05 -21.15
C HIS A 196 14.68 20.14 -22.67
N GLY A 197 13.62 19.50 -23.15
CA GLY A 197 13.18 19.62 -24.54
C GLY A 197 12.87 21.07 -24.97
N PRO A 198 12.94 21.38 -26.28
CA PRO A 198 12.75 22.74 -26.79
C PRO A 198 11.37 23.28 -26.36
N GLY A 199 11.38 24.36 -25.59
CA GLY A 199 10.17 25.05 -25.08
C GLY A 199 9.96 25.03 -23.57
N ARG A 200 10.84 24.42 -22.76
CA ARG A 200 10.80 24.52 -21.29
C ARG A 200 12.10 25.05 -20.69
N THR A 201 12.08 26.30 -20.25
CA THR A 201 13.09 26.85 -19.32
C THR A 201 12.64 26.56 -17.88
N LEU A 202 13.56 26.05 -17.05
CA LEU A 202 13.36 26.03 -15.60
C LEU A 202 13.59 27.44 -15.05
N PRO A 203 12.66 28.04 -14.29
CA PRO A 203 13.02 29.17 -13.45
C PRO A 203 13.95 28.67 -12.34
N GLY A 204 15.21 29.11 -12.34
CA GLY A 204 16.11 28.96 -11.19
C GLY A 204 16.99 27.70 -11.14
N ALA A 205 17.34 27.09 -12.28
CA ALA A 205 18.44 26.12 -12.28
C ALA A 205 19.77 26.85 -12.02
N GLN A 206 20.25 26.81 -10.76
CA GLN A 206 21.63 27.15 -10.46
C GLN A 206 22.52 26.00 -10.95
N PRO A 207 23.65 26.30 -11.62
CA PRO A 207 24.65 25.28 -11.92
C PRO A 207 25.30 24.80 -10.61
N LEU A 208 25.72 23.52 -10.61
CA LEU A 208 26.60 22.96 -9.59
C LEU A 208 27.91 23.73 -9.50
#